data_AF-A0A2U2S6W4-F1
#
_entry.id   AF-A0A2U2S6W4-F1
#
_cell.length_a   1.000
_cell.length_b   1.000
_cell.length_c   1.000
_cell.angle_alpha   90.00
_cell.angle_beta   90.00
_cell.angle_gamma   90.00
#
_symmetry.space_group_name_H-M   'P 1'
#
loop_
_entity.id
_entity.type
_entity.pdbx_description
1 polymer ?
#
loop_
_entity_poly.entity_id
_entity_poly.type
_entity_poly.pdbx_seq_one_letter_code
_entity_poly.pdbx_strand_id
1 'polypeptide(L)'
;MCDTMVAVGKATADGSVILAKNSDREPNEAHVLVHIPRQQHPPHSKVKCTYIEIPQVEETYEVFLAKPFWIWGCEMGVNEFGVAIGNEAVFTKEPLQKQPGLIGMDFIRLALERAQTAYQALLVIVELLEQFGQGGNCGFEHPTYYHNSFIIADPNEAWVLETAGNYWAAERVKDVRSISNGLTIGETWDEASPGLVEHAIEKGWCKSRRDFHFARCYSDFLYTRLDGCVP
;
A
#
# COMPACT_ATOMS: atom_id res chain seq x y z
N MET A 1 11.83 10.26 -5.36
CA MET A 1 11.56 9.70 -4.04
C MET A 1 10.27 10.29 -3.51
N CYS A 2 9.31 9.41 -3.28
CA CYS A 2 8.12 9.69 -2.52
C CYS A 2 8.41 9.45 -1.03
N ASP A 3 7.72 10.16 -0.16
CA ASP A 3 7.65 9.83 1.26
C ASP A 3 6.20 9.96 1.72
N THR A 4 5.82 9.10 2.66
CA THR A 4 4.54 9.19 3.35
C THR A 4 4.80 9.21 4.84
N MET A 5 4.13 10.11 5.56
CA MET A 5 4.18 10.20 7.01
C MET A 5 2.78 10.25 7.61
N VAL A 6 2.68 9.78 8.85
CA VAL A 6 1.50 9.93 9.69
C VAL A 6 1.88 10.33 11.10
N ALA A 7 1.07 11.18 11.72
CA ALA A 7 1.12 11.51 13.13
C ALA A 7 -0.25 11.24 13.77
N VAL A 8 -0.27 10.52 14.89
CA VAL A 8 -1.49 10.11 15.60
C VAL A 8 -1.49 10.54 17.07
N GLY A 9 -2.70 10.70 17.63
CA GLY A 9 -2.91 10.91 19.07
C GLY A 9 -2.11 12.09 19.62
N LYS A 10 -1.29 11.85 20.65
CA LYS A 10 -0.52 12.91 21.32
C LYS A 10 0.61 13.52 20.47
N ALA A 11 0.87 12.98 19.28
CA ALA A 11 1.88 13.52 18.36
C ALA A 11 1.42 14.82 17.68
N THR A 12 0.12 15.11 17.66
CA THR A 12 -0.47 16.32 17.10
C THR A 12 -1.00 17.23 18.20
N ALA A 13 -1.00 18.55 17.95
CA ALA A 13 -1.34 19.55 18.96
C ALA A 13 -2.81 19.50 19.40
N ASP A 14 -3.71 19.07 18.51
CA ASP A 14 -5.15 18.99 18.72
C ASP A 14 -5.66 17.54 18.83
N GLY A 15 -4.77 16.54 18.79
CA GLY A 15 -5.12 15.13 18.82
C GLY A 15 -5.63 14.56 17.49
N SER A 16 -5.62 15.35 16.41
CA SER A 16 -5.99 14.87 15.07
C SER A 16 -5.00 13.82 14.54
N VAL A 17 -5.48 12.99 13.61
CA VAL A 17 -4.60 12.14 12.80
C VAL A 17 -4.26 12.87 11.51
N ILE A 18 -2.97 13.02 11.23
CA ILE A 18 -2.48 13.72 10.04
C ILE A 18 -1.70 12.72 9.19
N LEU A 19 -2.19 12.44 7.97
CA LEU A 19 -1.46 11.72 6.93
C LEU A 19 -0.98 12.73 5.89
N ALA A 20 0.31 12.67 5.54
CA ALA A 20 0.90 13.48 4.49
C ALA A 20 1.70 12.60 3.54
N LYS A 21 1.58 12.85 2.23
CA LYS A 21 2.35 12.17 1.19
C LYS A 21 2.83 13.18 0.16
N ASN A 22 4.11 13.11 -0.20
CA ASN A 22 4.59 13.61 -1.49
C ASN A 22 4.57 12.47 -2.50
N SER A 23 4.13 12.78 -3.73
CA SER A 23 4.15 11.85 -4.85
C SER A 23 5.18 12.34 -5.87
N ASP A 24 6.29 11.61 -6.03
CA ASP A 24 7.20 11.84 -7.13
C ASP A 24 6.66 11.14 -8.38
N ARG A 25 6.50 11.91 -9.45
CA ARG A 25 5.94 11.44 -10.71
C ARG A 25 6.95 11.67 -11.83
N GLU A 26 6.82 10.88 -12.88
CA GLU A 26 7.61 11.09 -14.07
C GLU A 26 7.30 12.47 -14.67
N PRO A 27 8.25 13.14 -15.34
CA PRO A 27 7.96 14.37 -16.08
C PRO A 27 6.75 14.19 -17.00
N ASN A 28 5.88 15.20 -17.06
CA ASN A 28 4.63 15.19 -17.85
C ASN A 28 3.56 14.19 -17.39
N GLU A 29 3.75 13.51 -16.27
CA GLU A 29 2.72 12.68 -15.67
C GLU A 29 1.82 13.52 -14.75
N ALA A 30 0.74 14.07 -15.32
CA ALA A 30 -0.18 14.93 -14.59
C ALA A 30 -0.84 14.19 -13.40
N HIS A 31 -0.80 14.81 -12.23
CA HIS A 31 -1.50 14.39 -11.02
C HIS A 31 -2.88 15.06 -10.97
N VAL A 32 -3.93 14.27 -11.13
CA VAL A 32 -5.31 14.72 -11.22
C VAL A 32 -6.03 14.49 -9.89
N LEU A 33 -6.76 15.50 -9.45
CA LEU A 33 -7.71 15.38 -8.34
C LEU A 33 -9.08 14.95 -8.87
N VAL A 34 -9.65 13.91 -8.28
CA VAL A 34 -10.92 13.34 -8.71
C VAL A 34 -11.82 13.12 -7.50
N HIS A 35 -13.05 13.61 -7.59
CA HIS A 35 -14.13 13.29 -6.67
C HIS A 35 -15.04 12.25 -7.29
N ILE A 36 -15.30 11.16 -6.56
CA ILE A 36 -16.16 10.07 -7.01
C ILE A 36 -17.24 9.87 -5.95
N PRO A 37 -18.53 10.08 -6.27
CA PRO A 37 -19.61 9.94 -5.29
C PRO A 37 -19.83 8.47 -4.91
N ARG A 38 -20.47 8.26 -3.74
CA ARG A 38 -20.98 6.94 -3.33
C ARG A 38 -21.86 6.36 -4.44
N GLN A 39 -21.69 5.07 -4.70
CA GLN A 39 -22.39 4.35 -5.77
C GLN A 39 -22.90 3.00 -5.32
N GLN A 40 -23.97 2.57 -5.97
CA GLN A 40 -24.56 1.25 -5.84
C GLN A 40 -24.37 0.51 -7.16
N HIS A 41 -23.98 -0.77 -7.10
CA HIS A 41 -23.63 -1.58 -8.25
C HIS A 41 -24.54 -2.81 -8.34
N PRO A 42 -24.90 -3.27 -9.56
CA PRO A 42 -25.69 -4.49 -9.71
C PRO A 42 -24.99 -5.71 -9.11
N PRO A 43 -25.75 -6.70 -8.58
CA PRO A 43 -25.18 -7.96 -8.11
C PRO A 43 -24.33 -8.64 -9.19
N HIS A 44 -23.21 -9.24 -8.77
CA HIS A 44 -22.26 -9.95 -9.65
C HIS A 44 -21.61 -9.09 -10.76
N SER A 45 -21.72 -7.76 -10.67
CA SER A 45 -20.98 -6.87 -11.56
C SER A 45 -19.47 -6.95 -11.31
N LYS A 46 -18.70 -6.37 -12.23
CA LYS A 46 -17.24 -6.30 -12.17
C LYS A 46 -16.79 -4.86 -12.27
N VAL A 47 -15.60 -4.58 -11.75
CA VAL A 47 -14.92 -3.30 -11.92
C VAL A 47 -13.62 -3.49 -12.68
N LYS A 48 -13.43 -2.68 -13.74
CA LYS A 48 -12.17 -2.62 -14.48
C LYS A 48 -11.20 -1.71 -13.73
N CYS A 49 -10.19 -2.32 -13.13
CA CYS A 49 -9.05 -1.64 -12.52
C CYS A 49 -8.03 -1.23 -13.61
N THR A 50 -6.80 -0.89 -13.24
CA THR A 50 -5.81 -0.41 -14.22
C THR A 50 -5.54 -1.46 -15.29
N TYR A 51 -5.38 -2.73 -14.90
CA TYR A 51 -5.07 -3.80 -15.85
C TYR A 51 -6.07 -4.96 -15.88
N ILE A 52 -6.67 -5.32 -14.74
CA ILE A 52 -7.56 -6.47 -14.64
C ILE A 52 -8.99 -6.06 -14.25
N GLU A 53 -9.92 -7.00 -14.37
CA GLU A 53 -11.27 -6.87 -13.83
C GLU A 53 -11.42 -7.79 -12.62
N ILE A 54 -12.03 -7.28 -11.54
CA ILE A 54 -12.34 -8.05 -10.34
C ILE A 54 -13.84 -7.96 -10.03
N PRO A 55 -14.40 -8.87 -9.21
CA PRO A 55 -15.77 -8.71 -8.70
C PRO A 55 -15.96 -7.37 -8.02
N GLN A 56 -17.09 -6.71 -8.32
CA GLN A 56 -17.47 -5.46 -7.69
C GLN A 56 -18.33 -5.73 -6.44
N VAL A 57 -18.22 -4.85 -5.45
CA VAL A 57 -19.08 -4.84 -4.25
C VAL A 57 -20.40 -4.12 -4.53
N GLU A 58 -21.45 -4.44 -3.80
CA GLU A 58 -22.77 -3.82 -4.01
C GLU A 58 -22.76 -2.31 -3.77
N GLU A 59 -21.97 -1.83 -2.80
CA GLU A 59 -21.84 -0.42 -2.47
C GLU A 59 -20.37 0.00 -2.44
N THR A 60 -20.05 1.13 -3.06
CA THR A 60 -18.75 1.80 -2.93
C THR A 60 -18.93 3.17 -2.30
N TYR A 61 -18.07 3.51 -1.36
CA TYR A 61 -18.07 4.77 -0.63
C TYR A 61 -17.60 5.95 -1.49
N GLU A 62 -18.01 7.15 -1.09
CA GLU A 62 -17.53 8.38 -1.70
C GLU A 62 -16.05 8.60 -1.40
N VAL A 63 -15.28 8.99 -2.42
CA VAL A 63 -13.83 9.19 -2.33
C VAL A 63 -13.36 10.45 -3.02
N PHE A 64 -12.29 11.04 -2.48
CA PHE A 64 -11.50 12.09 -3.10
C PHE A 64 -10.07 11.58 -3.31
N LEU A 65 -9.63 11.54 -4.55
CA LEU A 65 -8.41 10.86 -4.97
C LEU A 65 -7.44 11.84 -5.62
N ALA A 66 -6.15 11.62 -5.42
CA ALA A 66 -5.09 12.20 -6.23
C ALA A 66 -4.39 11.06 -7.00
N LYS A 67 -4.49 11.07 -8.33
CA LYS A 67 -3.98 9.99 -9.19
C LYS A 67 -3.23 10.48 -10.44
N PRO A 68 -2.24 9.73 -10.95
CA PRO A 68 -1.76 9.86 -12.31
C PRO A 68 -2.91 9.74 -13.30
N PHE A 69 -2.89 10.51 -14.38
CA PHE A 69 -4.02 10.58 -15.31
C PHE A 69 -4.33 9.24 -15.99
N TRP A 70 -3.35 8.35 -16.16
CA TRP A 70 -3.45 7.15 -16.99
C TRP A 70 -3.89 5.87 -16.26
N ILE A 71 -3.75 5.81 -14.92
CA ILE A 71 -4.20 4.65 -14.13
C ILE A 71 -5.67 4.74 -13.73
N TRP A 72 -6.26 3.64 -13.24
CA TRP A 72 -7.60 3.67 -12.63
C TRP A 72 -7.56 4.00 -11.14
N GLY A 73 -6.56 3.48 -10.43
CA GLY A 73 -6.32 3.69 -9.00
C GLY A 73 -5.82 5.09 -8.63
N CYS A 74 -5.20 5.23 -7.46
CA CYS A 74 -4.65 6.50 -6.98
C CYS A 74 -3.38 6.33 -6.13
N GLU A 75 -2.59 7.41 -6.04
CA GLU A 75 -1.38 7.48 -5.21
C GLU A 75 -1.71 7.83 -3.75
N MET A 76 -2.78 8.61 -3.57
CA MET A 76 -3.34 8.92 -2.28
C MET A 76 -4.81 9.32 -2.41
N GLY A 77 -5.54 9.21 -1.32
CA GLY A 77 -6.91 9.68 -1.27
C GLY A 77 -7.52 9.57 0.12
N VAL A 78 -8.75 10.06 0.22
CA VAL A 78 -9.59 9.96 1.41
C VAL A 78 -10.99 9.51 1.04
N ASN A 79 -11.70 8.88 1.96
CA ASN A 79 -13.12 8.55 1.80
C ASN A 79 -14.02 9.33 2.78
N GLU A 80 -15.33 9.19 2.61
CA GLU A 80 -16.35 9.85 3.46
C GLU A 80 -16.32 9.46 4.95
N PHE A 81 -15.63 8.37 5.32
CA PHE A 81 -15.45 7.94 6.70
C PHE A 81 -14.15 8.48 7.32
N GLY A 82 -13.38 9.27 6.57
CA GLY A 82 -12.11 9.83 7.01
C GLY A 82 -10.95 8.83 6.91
N VAL A 83 -11.12 7.69 6.23
CA VAL A 83 -10.01 6.80 5.91
C VAL A 83 -9.14 7.49 4.86
N ALA A 84 -7.85 7.61 5.12
CA ALA A 84 -6.83 8.20 4.27
C ALA A 84 -5.73 7.17 3.99
N ILE A 85 -5.24 7.10 2.75
CA ILE A 85 -4.21 6.12 2.37
C ILE A 85 -3.20 6.78 1.43
N GLY A 86 -1.92 6.44 1.59
CA GLY A 86 -0.86 6.68 0.62
C GLY A 86 0.07 5.47 0.53
N ASN A 87 0.73 5.28 -0.62
CA ASN A 87 1.67 4.17 -0.83
C ASN A 87 3.08 4.62 -1.22
N GLU A 88 4.01 3.68 -1.10
CA GLU A 88 5.39 3.79 -1.55
C GLU A 88 5.81 2.57 -2.35
N ALA A 89 6.61 2.80 -3.39
CA ALA A 89 7.25 1.73 -4.15
C ALA A 89 8.36 1.09 -3.32
N VAL A 90 8.30 -0.21 -3.08
CA VAL A 90 9.33 -0.97 -2.37
C VAL A 90 9.89 -2.09 -3.23
N PHE A 91 11.20 -2.27 -3.14
CA PHE A 91 11.94 -3.29 -3.88
C PHE A 91 12.33 -4.43 -2.96
N THR A 92 11.90 -5.63 -3.33
CA THR A 92 12.03 -6.82 -2.48
C THR A 92 12.71 -7.95 -3.22
N LYS A 93 13.23 -8.93 -2.49
CA LYS A 93 13.80 -10.17 -3.04
C LYS A 93 12.74 -11.10 -3.63
N GLU A 94 11.46 -10.88 -3.33
CA GLU A 94 10.38 -11.62 -3.97
C GLU A 94 10.26 -11.24 -5.46
N PRO A 95 9.94 -12.20 -6.35
CA PRO A 95 9.83 -11.92 -7.77
C PRO A 95 8.75 -10.88 -8.11
N LEU A 96 9.13 -9.86 -8.87
CA LEU A 96 8.21 -8.84 -9.36
C LEU A 96 7.38 -9.39 -10.53
N GLN A 97 6.05 -9.40 -10.37
CA GLN A 97 5.14 -9.88 -11.41
C GLN A 97 4.92 -8.80 -12.48
N LYS A 98 5.37 -9.10 -13.70
CA LYS A 98 5.25 -8.18 -14.85
C LYS A 98 3.93 -8.32 -15.61
N GLN A 99 3.19 -9.40 -15.36
CA GLN A 99 1.91 -9.65 -16.01
C GLN A 99 0.83 -8.71 -15.45
N PRO A 100 -0.20 -8.36 -16.25
CA PRO A 100 -1.37 -7.62 -15.80
C PRO A 100 -1.93 -8.15 -14.47
N GLY A 101 -1.98 -7.28 -13.45
CA GLY A 101 -2.51 -7.57 -12.12
C GLY A 101 -3.06 -6.30 -11.45
N LEU A 102 -3.31 -6.37 -10.14
CA LEU A 102 -3.55 -5.18 -9.34
C LEU A 102 -2.22 -4.52 -8.99
N ILE A 103 -2.11 -3.21 -9.22
CA ILE A 103 -0.98 -2.39 -8.76
C ILE A 103 -1.31 -1.75 -7.41
N GLY A 104 -0.29 -1.26 -6.69
CA GLY A 104 -0.44 -0.54 -5.41
C GLY A 104 -1.59 0.46 -5.39
N MET A 105 -1.63 1.27 -6.44
CA MET A 105 -2.60 2.34 -6.59
C MET A 105 -4.03 1.85 -6.78
N ASP A 106 -4.22 0.66 -7.37
CA ASP A 106 -5.53 0.03 -7.46
C ASP A 106 -6.00 -0.45 -6.08
N PHE A 107 -5.10 -1.02 -5.27
CA PHE A 107 -5.42 -1.43 -3.89
C PHE A 107 -5.87 -0.23 -3.05
N ILE A 108 -5.21 0.93 -3.17
CA ILE A 108 -5.59 2.13 -2.42
C ILE A 108 -7.04 2.50 -2.72
N ARG A 109 -7.39 2.64 -4.01
CA ARG A 109 -8.73 3.05 -4.40
C ARG A 109 -9.77 2.03 -3.96
N LEU A 110 -9.51 0.74 -4.18
CA LEU A 110 -10.41 -0.33 -3.77
C LEU A 110 -10.64 -0.33 -2.26
N ALA A 111 -9.60 -0.11 -1.45
CA ALA A 111 -9.72 -0.03 0.00
C ALA A 111 -10.52 1.20 0.45
N LEU A 112 -10.25 2.37 -0.13
CA LEU A 112 -11.00 3.60 0.16
C LEU A 112 -12.49 3.47 -0.18
N GLU A 113 -12.81 2.82 -1.30
CA GLU A 113 -14.19 2.59 -1.73
C GLU A 113 -14.92 1.52 -0.88
N ARG A 114 -14.21 0.73 -0.05
CA ARG A 114 -14.77 -0.48 0.60
C ARG A 114 -14.60 -0.54 2.13
N ALA A 115 -13.92 0.42 2.76
CA ALA A 115 -13.62 0.39 4.19
C ALA A 115 -14.08 1.65 4.95
N GLN A 116 -14.51 1.48 6.20
CA GLN A 116 -14.93 2.60 7.07
C GLN A 116 -13.88 2.97 8.12
N THR A 117 -12.86 2.14 8.28
CA THR A 117 -11.75 2.31 9.24
C THR A 117 -10.42 1.94 8.60
N ALA A 118 -9.32 2.40 9.18
CA ALA A 118 -7.97 2.09 8.73
C ALA A 118 -7.69 0.58 8.79
N TYR A 119 -8.09 -0.09 9.88
CA TYR A 119 -7.92 -1.54 9.99
C TYR A 119 -8.76 -2.32 8.95
N GLN A 120 -10.01 -1.90 8.69
CA GLN A 120 -10.78 -2.52 7.60
C GLN A 120 -10.12 -2.30 6.24
N ALA A 121 -9.57 -1.10 5.98
CA ALA A 121 -8.87 -0.82 4.73
C ALA A 121 -7.63 -1.68 4.57
N LEU A 122 -6.87 -1.90 5.65
CA LEU A 122 -5.76 -2.85 5.67
C LEU A 122 -6.26 -4.24 5.24
N LEU A 123 -7.29 -4.78 5.90
CA LEU A 123 -7.83 -6.10 5.58
C LEU A 123 -8.28 -6.22 4.12
N VAL A 124 -8.94 -5.19 3.57
CA VAL A 124 -9.33 -5.17 2.15
C VAL A 124 -8.10 -5.27 1.24
N ILE A 125 -7.03 -4.53 1.51
CA ILE A 125 -5.79 -4.61 0.72
C ILE A 125 -5.21 -6.02 0.79
N VAL A 126 -5.17 -6.62 1.98
CA VAL A 126 -4.63 -7.97 2.16
C VAL A 126 -5.47 -9.03 1.44
N GLU A 127 -6.78 -9.00 1.60
CA GLU A 127 -7.70 -9.93 0.92
C GLU A 127 -7.54 -9.86 -0.60
N LEU A 128 -7.44 -8.66 -1.15
CA LEU A 128 -7.22 -8.46 -2.58
C LEU A 128 -5.84 -8.95 -3.02
N LEU A 129 -4.79 -8.72 -2.22
CA LEU A 129 -3.45 -9.20 -2.49
C LEU A 129 -3.41 -10.74 -2.50
N GLU A 130 -4.03 -11.39 -1.53
CA GLU A 130 -4.09 -12.85 -1.43
C GLU A 130 -4.87 -13.47 -2.60
N GLN A 131 -5.97 -12.83 -3.01
CA GLN A 131 -6.85 -13.34 -4.04
C GLN A 131 -6.34 -13.09 -5.47
N PHE A 132 -5.78 -11.90 -5.73
CA PHE A 132 -5.43 -11.45 -7.09
C PHE A 132 -3.93 -11.25 -7.31
N GLY A 133 -3.13 -11.30 -6.25
CA GLY A 133 -1.72 -10.96 -6.30
C GLY A 133 -1.50 -9.47 -6.57
N GLN A 134 -0.23 -9.09 -6.68
CA GLN A 134 0.19 -7.75 -7.12
C GLN A 134 1.10 -7.85 -8.33
N GLY A 135 0.91 -6.97 -9.32
CA GLY A 135 1.69 -6.98 -10.55
C GLY A 135 1.16 -6.06 -11.65
N GLY A 136 1.99 -5.85 -12.66
CA GLY A 136 1.73 -4.92 -13.76
C GLY A 136 2.69 -3.75 -13.76
N ASN A 137 2.66 -2.96 -14.84
CA ASN A 137 3.52 -1.79 -14.99
C ASN A 137 3.03 -0.64 -14.10
N CYS A 138 3.94 0.01 -13.39
CA CYS A 138 3.66 1.16 -12.54
C CYS A 138 4.23 2.48 -13.09
N GLY A 139 5.00 2.44 -14.19
CA GLY A 139 5.61 3.62 -14.80
C GLY A 139 4.91 4.07 -16.09
N PHE A 140 5.02 5.36 -16.40
CA PHE A 140 4.30 5.98 -17.51
C PHE A 140 5.09 5.93 -18.82
N GLU A 141 6.25 6.57 -18.87
CA GLU A 141 7.16 6.57 -20.02
C GLU A 141 8.02 5.31 -20.04
N HIS A 142 8.37 4.78 -18.85
CA HIS A 142 9.26 3.65 -18.70
C HIS A 142 8.67 2.53 -17.84
N PRO A 143 8.70 1.27 -18.30
CA PRO A 143 8.17 0.17 -17.51
C PRO A 143 8.89 0.02 -16.17
N THR A 144 8.13 0.15 -15.08
CA THR A 144 8.63 0.03 -13.72
C THR A 144 7.75 -0.97 -12.96
N TYR A 145 8.37 -1.82 -12.15
CA TYR A 145 7.68 -2.88 -11.41
C TYR A 145 8.19 -2.87 -9.97
N TYR A 146 7.29 -2.93 -9.00
CA TYR A 146 7.62 -2.90 -7.58
C TYR A 146 6.50 -3.52 -6.75
N HIS A 147 6.80 -3.84 -5.50
CA HIS A 147 5.79 -4.10 -4.46
C HIS A 147 5.49 -2.82 -3.70
N ASN A 148 4.54 -2.85 -2.78
CA ASN A 148 4.04 -1.63 -2.14
C ASN A 148 4.16 -1.66 -0.62
N SER A 149 4.50 -0.51 -0.06
CA SER A 149 4.25 -0.15 1.33
C SER A 149 3.10 0.85 1.38
N PHE A 150 2.30 0.82 2.43
CA PHE A 150 1.14 1.70 2.62
C PHE A 150 1.17 2.28 4.02
N ILE A 151 0.80 3.56 4.14
CA ILE A 151 0.28 4.11 5.38
C ILE A 151 -1.22 4.31 5.20
N ILE A 152 -1.97 3.78 6.15
CA ILE A 152 -3.43 3.77 6.19
C ILE A 152 -3.83 4.42 7.50
N ALA A 153 -4.65 5.47 7.46
CA ALA A 153 -5.06 6.22 8.63
C ALA A 153 -6.57 6.45 8.62
N ASP A 154 -7.15 6.61 9.80
CA ASP A 154 -8.50 7.11 10.00
C ASP A 154 -8.49 8.12 11.17
N PRO A 155 -9.62 8.72 11.58
CA PRO A 155 -9.63 9.69 12.68
C PRO A 155 -9.14 9.18 14.04
N ASN A 156 -8.99 7.87 14.23
CA ASN A 156 -8.66 7.22 15.51
C ASN A 156 -7.30 6.54 15.51
N GLU A 157 -6.87 5.96 14.39
CA GLU A 157 -5.65 5.16 14.33
C GLU A 157 -4.97 5.18 12.96
N ALA A 158 -3.76 4.63 12.91
CA ALA A 158 -3.05 4.42 11.66
C ALA A 158 -2.23 3.13 11.68
N TRP A 159 -1.94 2.64 10.49
CA TRP A 159 -1.25 1.38 10.22
C TRP A 159 -0.22 1.56 9.12
N VAL A 160 0.92 0.89 9.25
CA VAL A 160 1.86 0.62 8.16
C VAL A 160 1.59 -0.79 7.68
N LEU A 161 1.45 -0.98 6.36
CA LEU A 161 1.37 -2.30 5.72
C LEU A 161 2.47 -2.38 4.67
N GLU A 162 3.38 -3.35 4.79
CA GLU A 162 4.46 -3.56 3.82
C GLU A 162 4.35 -4.93 3.17
N THR A 163 4.50 -4.98 1.84
CA THR A 163 4.28 -6.20 1.04
C THR A 163 5.55 -6.64 0.31
N ALA A 164 5.69 -7.95 0.13
CA ALA A 164 6.73 -8.60 -0.65
C ALA A 164 6.12 -9.84 -1.33
N GLY A 165 5.78 -9.74 -2.62
CA GLY A 165 5.01 -10.78 -3.31
C GLY A 165 3.65 -10.95 -2.63
N ASN A 166 3.32 -12.17 -2.19
CA ASN A 166 2.10 -12.44 -1.40
C ASN A 166 2.34 -12.36 0.12
N TYR A 167 3.56 -12.10 0.54
CA TYR A 167 3.91 -11.95 1.95
C TYR A 167 3.75 -10.50 2.39
N TRP A 168 3.34 -10.31 3.64
CA TRP A 168 3.14 -8.97 4.17
C TRP A 168 3.30 -8.96 5.69
N ALA A 169 3.64 -7.79 6.21
CA ALA A 169 3.63 -7.49 7.64
C ALA A 169 2.97 -6.13 7.85
N ALA A 170 2.30 -5.95 8.99
CA ALA A 170 1.70 -4.69 9.36
C ALA A 170 1.93 -4.32 10.83
N GLU A 171 2.04 -3.03 11.07
CA GLU A 171 2.35 -2.43 12.37
C GLU A 171 1.36 -1.29 12.64
N ARG A 172 0.79 -1.27 13.84
CA ARG A 172 -0.05 -0.17 14.30
C ARG A 172 0.82 1.00 14.74
N VAL A 173 0.55 2.18 14.19
CA VAL A 173 1.29 3.40 14.53
C VAL A 173 0.88 3.92 15.91
N LYS A 174 1.87 4.23 16.75
CA LYS A 174 1.67 4.70 18.14
C LYS A 174 1.79 6.22 18.30
N ASP A 175 2.64 6.85 17.50
CA ASP A 175 2.91 8.29 17.54
C ASP A 175 3.15 8.87 16.13
N VAL A 176 4.38 8.81 15.61
CA VAL A 176 4.74 9.30 14.29
C VAL A 176 5.41 8.17 13.53
N ARG A 177 5.00 7.97 12.28
CA ARG A 177 5.64 6.99 11.41
C ARG A 177 5.79 7.54 10.01
N SER A 178 6.88 7.19 9.35
CA SER A 178 7.08 7.45 7.94
C SER A 178 7.52 6.19 7.21
N ILE A 179 7.21 6.14 5.92
CA ILE A 179 7.71 5.17 4.96
C ILE A 179 8.24 5.92 3.73
N SER A 180 9.18 5.29 3.04
CA SER A 180 9.80 5.76 1.81
C SER A 180 9.98 4.54 0.89
N ASN A 181 10.92 4.59 -0.07
CA ASN A 181 11.12 3.54 -1.06
C ASN A 181 11.84 2.26 -0.54
N GLY A 182 11.57 1.87 0.70
CA GLY A 182 12.15 0.70 1.37
C GLY A 182 11.23 0.11 2.42
N LEU A 183 11.40 -1.19 2.68
CA LEU A 183 10.75 -1.85 3.81
C LEU A 183 11.39 -1.36 5.12
N THR A 184 10.58 -1.20 6.15
CA THR A 184 10.98 -0.64 7.44
C THR A 184 10.48 -1.45 8.62
N ILE A 185 9.49 -2.35 8.45
CA ILE A 185 9.01 -3.19 9.54
C ILE A 185 10.11 -4.13 10.02
N GLY A 186 10.24 -4.17 11.35
CA GLY A 186 11.39 -4.73 12.05
C GLY A 186 11.24 -6.21 12.43
N GLU A 187 11.68 -6.49 13.65
CA GLU A 187 11.57 -7.80 14.32
C GLU A 187 10.19 -8.02 14.95
N THR A 188 9.40 -6.95 15.05
CA THR A 188 8.05 -6.95 15.63
C THR A 188 7.05 -6.40 14.63
N TRP A 189 5.86 -6.99 14.63
CA TRP A 189 4.70 -6.58 13.84
C TRP A 189 3.45 -6.96 14.64
N ASP A 190 2.33 -6.34 14.31
CA ASP A 190 1.04 -6.65 14.94
C ASP A 190 0.29 -7.72 14.13
N GLU A 191 0.38 -7.67 12.79
CA GLU A 191 -0.29 -8.59 11.85
C GLU A 191 0.69 -9.02 10.75
N ALA A 192 0.53 -10.22 10.20
CA ALA A 192 1.37 -10.71 9.10
C ALA A 192 0.71 -11.85 8.31
N SER A 193 1.16 -12.03 7.07
CA SER A 193 0.80 -13.19 6.25
C SER A 193 1.18 -14.51 6.92
N PRO A 194 0.37 -15.57 6.79
CA PRO A 194 0.75 -16.91 7.23
C PRO A 194 2.07 -17.38 6.60
N GLY A 195 2.93 -18.03 7.37
CA GLY A 195 4.20 -18.58 6.87
C GLY A 195 5.28 -17.54 6.58
N LEU A 196 5.09 -16.26 6.96
CA LEU A 196 6.04 -15.18 6.67
C LEU A 196 7.47 -15.52 7.11
N VAL A 197 7.63 -16.02 8.33
CA VAL A 197 8.96 -16.28 8.89
C VAL A 197 9.53 -17.58 8.34
N GLU A 198 8.69 -18.60 8.21
CA GLU A 198 9.03 -19.91 7.68
C GLU A 198 9.58 -19.79 6.26
N HIS A 199 8.91 -19.02 5.40
CA HIS A 199 9.37 -18.76 4.04
C HIS A 199 10.74 -18.07 4.00
N ALA A 200 10.97 -17.06 4.85
CA ALA A 200 12.27 -16.40 4.94
C ALA A 200 13.39 -17.34 5.41
N ILE A 201 13.09 -18.31 6.28
CA ILE A 201 14.03 -19.36 6.70
C ILE A 201 14.30 -20.33 5.55
N GLU A 202 13.26 -20.78 4.84
CA GLU A 202 13.37 -21.68 3.68
C GLU A 202 14.19 -21.06 2.55
N LYS A 203 14.07 -19.75 2.32
CA LYS A 203 14.89 -18.99 1.38
C LYS A 203 16.31 -18.71 1.88
N GLY A 204 16.63 -19.03 3.14
CA GLY A 204 17.93 -18.79 3.76
C GLY A 204 18.19 -17.31 4.07
N TRP A 205 17.16 -16.47 4.14
CA TRP A 205 17.28 -15.04 4.44
C TRP A 205 17.41 -14.74 5.94
N CYS A 206 17.02 -15.70 6.78
CA CYS A 206 17.35 -15.72 8.20
C CYS A 206 17.57 -17.17 8.66
N LYS A 207 18.20 -17.34 9.83
CA LYS A 207 18.54 -18.68 10.36
C LYS A 207 17.44 -19.26 11.23
N SER A 208 16.64 -18.41 11.86
CA SER A 208 15.62 -18.79 12.82
C SER A 208 14.61 -17.66 13.00
N ARG A 209 13.47 -17.97 13.62
CA ARG A 209 12.46 -16.97 13.98
C ARG A 209 13.00 -15.85 14.88
N ARG A 210 13.99 -16.17 15.72
CA ARG A 210 14.65 -15.18 16.59
C ARG A 210 15.47 -14.16 15.80
N ASP A 211 15.98 -14.54 14.64
CA ASP A 211 16.83 -13.67 13.79
C ASP A 211 16.01 -12.93 12.73
N PHE A 212 14.70 -13.16 12.67
CA PHE A 212 13.83 -12.63 11.65
C PHE A 212 13.62 -11.12 11.83
N HIS A 213 13.77 -10.38 10.73
CA HIS A 213 13.45 -8.96 10.64
C HIS A 213 12.94 -8.69 9.23
N PHE A 214 11.67 -8.26 9.11
CA PHE A 214 10.96 -8.26 7.84
C PHE A 214 11.73 -7.47 6.76
N ALA A 215 12.10 -6.22 7.03
CA ALA A 215 12.88 -5.42 6.09
C ALA A 215 14.22 -6.06 5.69
N ARG A 216 15.06 -6.50 6.65
CA ARG A 216 16.37 -7.11 6.32
C ARG A 216 16.22 -8.40 5.51
N CYS A 217 15.19 -9.19 5.81
CA CYS A 217 14.96 -10.47 5.13
C CYS A 217 14.43 -10.26 3.71
N TYR A 218 13.48 -9.35 3.51
CA TYR A 218 12.75 -9.20 2.26
C TYR A 218 13.24 -8.06 1.34
N SER A 219 13.95 -7.04 1.82
CA SER A 219 14.41 -5.93 0.96
C SER A 219 15.49 -6.34 -0.03
N ASP A 220 15.39 -5.82 -1.26
CA ASP A 220 16.48 -5.90 -2.24
C ASP A 220 17.43 -4.71 -2.06
N PHE A 221 18.54 -4.95 -1.35
CA PHE A 221 19.53 -3.93 -0.99
C PHE A 221 20.14 -3.17 -2.18
N LEU A 222 20.21 -3.78 -3.38
CA LEU A 222 20.80 -3.12 -4.54
C LEU A 222 19.87 -2.02 -5.04
N TYR A 223 18.59 -2.37 -5.24
CA TYR A 223 17.58 -1.44 -5.75
C TYR A 223 17.19 -0.39 -4.71
N THR A 224 17.03 -0.76 -3.44
CA THR A 224 16.70 0.19 -2.37
C THR A 224 17.74 1.32 -2.27
N ARG A 225 19.03 1.01 -2.41
CA ARG A 225 20.10 2.03 -2.36
C ARG A 225 20.18 2.89 -3.62
N LEU A 226 19.88 2.32 -4.79
CA LEU A 226 19.88 3.05 -6.06
C LEU A 226 18.71 4.04 -6.14
N ASP A 227 17.59 3.73 -5.49
CA ASP A 227 16.44 4.63 -5.37
C ASP A 227 16.64 5.72 -4.29
N GLY A 228 17.80 5.73 -3.63
CA GLY A 228 18.21 6.73 -2.65
C GLY A 228 17.75 6.46 -1.21
N CYS A 229 17.04 5.35 -0.96
CA CYS A 229 16.63 4.97 0.39
C CYS A 229 17.83 4.42 1.18
N VAL A 230 18.17 5.07 2.29
CA VAL A 230 19.21 4.63 3.23
C VAL A 230 18.49 4.21 4.53
N PRO A 231 18.63 2.94 4.97
CA PRO A 231 18.00 2.47 6.22
C PRO A 231 18.57 3.13 7.47
#